data_AF-A0A9P0LFN1-F1
#
_entry.id   AF-A0A9P0LFN1-F1
#
_cell.length_a   1.000
_cell.length_b   1.000
_cell.length_c   1.000
_cell.angle_alpha   90.00
_cell.angle_beta   90.00
_cell.angle_gamma   90.00
#
_symmetry.space_group_name_H-M   'P 1'
#
loop_
_entity.id
_entity.type
_entity.pdbx_description
1 polymer ?
#
loop_
_entity_poly.entity_id
_entity_poly.type
_entity_poly.pdbx_seq_one_letter_code
_entity_poly.pdbx_strand_id
1 'polypeptide(L)'
;MSDTDTADEVVDISCTPPKKRAKRLHFSVSEKQIILNIYKHEMHGSSDSSVQDIVCKVASISGVSRASVYRIVREYRSNHSLVDPKNYPPRKKINDAIDDFDRIAIRRIVHNLKRIMTRQGSRDLPSNYSKKWGSNTKAGKKTKQLSGEGTI
;
A
#
# COMPACT_ATOMS: atom_id res chain seq x y z
N MET A 1 28.06 -19.54 51.76
CA MET A 1 27.75 -18.28 51.07
C MET A 1 27.53 -18.65 49.62
N SER A 2 26.34 -18.37 49.11
CA SER A 2 25.80 -18.94 47.88
C SER A 2 25.56 -17.79 46.91
N ASP A 3 26.37 -17.67 45.87
CA ASP A 3 26.15 -16.71 44.80
C ASP A 3 25.71 -17.47 43.56
N THR A 4 24.53 -17.10 43.07
CA THR A 4 23.84 -17.73 41.95
C THR A 4 24.11 -16.92 40.68
N ASP A 5 24.35 -17.65 39.59
CA ASP A 5 24.54 -17.16 38.23
C ASP A 5 23.47 -16.14 37.82
N THR A 6 23.90 -14.93 37.43
CA THR A 6 23.09 -14.02 36.63
C THR A 6 23.44 -14.29 35.17
N ALA A 7 22.63 -15.13 34.53
CA ALA A 7 22.71 -15.36 33.09
C ALA A 7 22.25 -14.08 32.36
N ASP A 8 23.14 -13.51 31.55
CA ASP A 8 22.81 -12.50 30.54
C ASP A 8 21.81 -13.09 29.54
N GLU A 9 20.57 -12.61 29.55
CA GLU A 9 19.62 -12.89 28.48
C GLU A 9 20.06 -12.16 27.21
N VAL A 10 20.74 -12.90 26.34
CA VAL A 10 20.98 -12.50 24.95
C VAL A 10 19.62 -12.48 24.25
N VAL A 11 19.02 -11.30 24.17
CA VAL A 11 17.81 -11.06 23.39
C VAL A 11 18.17 -11.31 21.92
N ASP A 12 17.78 -12.48 21.40
CA ASP A 12 17.92 -12.86 20.00
C ASP A 12 17.07 -11.92 19.14
N ILE A 13 17.67 -10.81 18.72
CA ILE A 13 17.10 -9.90 17.73
C ILE A 13 17.15 -10.65 16.41
N SER A 14 16.06 -11.39 16.13
CA SER A 14 15.88 -12.12 14.87
C SER A 14 16.26 -11.21 13.69
N CYS A 15 17.41 -11.52 13.07
CA CYS A 15 17.99 -10.77 11.96
C CYS A 15 17.24 -11.06 10.66
N THR A 16 15.93 -10.85 10.66
CA THR A 16 15.16 -10.81 9.42
C THR A 16 15.66 -9.61 8.62
N PRO A 17 15.97 -9.79 7.31
CA PRO A 17 16.46 -8.69 6.51
C PRO A 17 15.42 -7.56 6.51
N PRO A 18 15.83 -6.30 6.74
CA PRO A 18 14.92 -5.17 6.80
C PRO A 18 14.01 -5.17 5.58
N LYS A 19 12.70 -5.26 5.81
CA LYS A 19 11.71 -5.26 4.73
C LYS A 19 11.92 -4.00 3.90
N LYS A 20 12.33 -4.18 2.63
CA LYS A 20 12.51 -3.06 1.71
C LYS A 20 11.21 -2.27 1.62
N ARG A 21 11.30 -0.95 1.83
CA ARG A 21 10.19 -0.02 1.65
C ARG A 21 9.61 -0.19 0.24
N ALA A 22 8.27 -0.27 0.13
CA ALA A 22 7.64 -0.28 -1.17
C ALA A 22 7.95 1.04 -1.92
N LYS A 23 8.37 0.91 -3.18
CA LYS A 23 9.09 1.94 -3.98
C LYS A 23 8.35 3.28 -4.21
N ARG A 24 7.14 3.47 -3.66
CA ARG A 24 6.28 4.64 -3.96
C ARG A 24 5.58 5.25 -2.74
N LEU A 25 5.95 4.86 -1.52
CA LEU A 25 5.36 5.48 -0.32
C LEU A 25 6.09 6.75 0.06
N HIS A 26 5.33 7.82 0.28
CA HIS A 26 5.78 9.07 0.89
C HIS A 26 6.29 8.85 2.32
N PHE A 27 7.23 9.69 2.77
CA PHE A 27 7.73 9.63 4.16
C PHE A 27 6.62 9.96 5.15
N SER A 28 6.41 9.09 6.14
CA SER A 28 5.54 9.42 7.28
C SER A 28 6.21 10.47 8.16
N VAL A 29 5.43 11.19 8.96
CA VAL A 29 5.97 12.15 9.95
C VAL A 29 6.98 11.49 10.88
N SER A 30 6.76 10.25 11.32
CA SER A 30 7.72 9.51 12.16
C SER A 30 9.07 9.29 11.47
N GLU A 31 9.07 8.86 10.20
CA GLU A 31 10.29 8.68 9.42
C GLU A 31 11.02 10.02 9.22
N LYS A 32 10.28 11.08 8.90
CA LYS A 32 10.84 12.44 8.76
C LYS A 32 11.46 12.93 10.08
N GLN A 33 10.82 12.63 11.21
CA GLN A 33 11.27 13.04 12.53
C GLN A 33 12.60 12.35 12.89
N ILE A 34 12.75 11.06 12.60
CA ILE A 34 14.01 10.34 12.81
C ILE A 34 15.13 11.00 12.01
N ILE A 35 14.91 11.28 10.73
CA ILE A 35 15.89 11.94 9.86
C ILE A 35 16.26 13.33 10.40
N LEU A 36 15.26 14.10 10.86
CA LEU A 36 15.46 15.42 11.42
C LEU A 36 16.26 15.38 12.74
N ASN A 37 16.00 14.39 13.60
CA ASN A 37 16.72 14.22 14.85
C ASN A 37 18.21 13.91 14.60
N ILE A 38 18.51 13.01 13.66
CA ILE A 38 19.89 12.71 13.25
C ILE A 38 20.56 13.97 12.69
N TYR A 39 19.86 14.73 11.84
CA TYR A 39 20.38 15.98 11.30
C TYR A 39 20.71 17.01 12.38
N LYS A 40 19.83 17.19 13.39
CA LYS A 40 20.07 18.08 14.53
C LYS A 40 21.28 17.63 15.34
N HIS A 41 21.41 16.34 15.60
CA HIS A 41 22.55 15.77 16.31
C HIS A 41 23.87 16.07 15.57
N GLU A 42 23.91 15.83 14.27
CA GLU A 42 25.10 16.07 13.45
C GLU A 42 25.45 17.57 13.31
N MET A 43 24.44 18.45 13.26
CA MET A 43 24.64 19.90 13.29
C MET A 43 25.24 20.40 14.62
N HIS A 44 24.82 19.84 15.75
CA HIS A 44 25.36 20.24 17.05
C HIS A 44 26.74 19.65 17.33
N GLY A 45 27.02 18.45 16.83
CA GLY A 45 28.32 17.79 17.02
C GLY A 45 29.43 18.23 16.05
N SER A 46 29.08 18.89 14.95
CA SER A 46 30.03 19.22 13.86
C SER A 46 30.00 20.72 13.56
N SER A 47 30.66 21.54 14.38
CA SER A 47 30.69 23.01 14.25
C SER A 47 31.38 23.52 12.98
N ASP A 48 32.32 22.76 12.41
CA ASP A 48 33.14 23.19 11.26
C ASP A 48 32.81 22.47 9.94
N SER A 49 31.87 21.52 9.97
CA SER A 49 31.52 20.72 8.78
C SER A 49 30.59 21.48 7.84
N SER A 50 30.83 21.33 6.54
CA SER A 50 29.91 21.85 5.51
C SER A 50 28.53 21.19 5.65
N VAL A 51 27.48 21.96 5.39
CA VAL A 51 26.09 21.46 5.34
C VAL A 51 25.96 20.27 4.38
N GLN A 52 26.74 20.25 3.29
CA GLN A 52 26.73 19.15 2.35
C GLN A 52 27.24 17.84 2.96
N ASP A 53 28.28 17.91 3.80
CA ASP A 53 28.90 16.75 4.44
C ASP A 53 27.99 16.19 5.54
N ILE A 54 27.36 17.09 6.30
CA ILE A 54 26.32 16.74 7.27
C ILE A 54 25.19 15.98 6.57
N VAL A 55 24.69 16.48 5.43
CA VAL A 55 23.64 15.82 4.66
C VAL A 55 24.09 14.47 4.09
N CYS A 56 25.34 14.36 3.62
CA CYS A 56 25.92 13.09 3.18
C CYS A 56 25.93 12.06 4.31
N LYS A 57 26.39 12.45 5.50
CA LYS A 57 26.47 11.59 6.68
C LYS A 57 25.08 11.14 7.14
N VAL A 58 24.12 12.07 7.22
CA VAL A 58 22.72 11.77 7.56
C VAL A 58 22.10 10.81 6.55
N ALA A 59 22.35 11.01 5.26
CA ALA A 59 21.85 10.13 4.19
C ALA A 59 22.40 8.70 4.33
N SER A 60 23.70 8.56 4.63
CA SER A 60 24.33 7.26 4.87
C SER A 60 23.79 6.56 6.11
N ILE A 61 23.59 7.29 7.22
CA ILE A 61 23.06 6.72 8.48
C ILE A 61 21.60 6.30 8.33
N SER A 62 20.76 7.16 7.74
CA SER A 62 19.32 6.92 7.61
C SER A 62 18.94 6.03 6.42
N GLY A 63 19.87 5.76 5.51
CA GLY A 63 19.61 4.97 4.30
C GLY A 63 18.69 5.67 3.30
N VAL A 64 18.60 7.00 3.33
CA VAL A 64 17.77 7.80 2.41
C VAL A 64 18.62 8.63 1.46
N SER A 65 18.03 9.05 0.33
CA SER A 65 18.76 9.90 -0.61
C SER A 65 19.01 11.30 -0.05
N ARG A 66 20.16 11.88 -0.39
CA ARG A 66 20.53 13.28 -0.03
C ARG A 66 19.42 14.28 -0.37
N ALA A 67 18.79 14.11 -1.54
CA ALA A 67 17.66 14.94 -1.97
C ALA A 67 16.47 14.85 -1.02
N SER A 68 16.19 13.68 -0.43
CA SER A 68 15.11 13.51 0.55
C SER A 68 15.43 14.24 1.85
N VAL A 69 16.67 14.14 2.34
CA VAL A 69 17.13 14.88 3.52
C VAL A 69 16.94 16.39 3.32
N TYR A 70 17.41 16.94 2.19
CA TYR A 70 17.20 18.35 1.88
C TYR A 70 15.72 18.76 1.87
N ARG A 71 14.85 17.94 1.27
CA ARG A 71 13.41 18.22 1.24
C ARG A 71 12.80 18.27 2.65
N ILE A 72 13.17 17.31 3.50
CA ILE A 72 12.67 17.21 4.88
C ILE A 72 13.19 18.39 5.73
N VAL A 73 14.48 18.70 5.64
CA VAL A 73 15.08 19.84 6.36
C VAL A 73 14.46 21.16 5.88
N ARG A 74 14.24 21.31 4.57
CA ARG A 74 13.57 22.49 4.01
C ARG A 74 12.13 22.62 4.49
N GLU A 75 11.37 21.54 4.49
CA GLU A 75 10.00 21.50 5.03
C GLU A 75 9.97 21.96 6.49
N TYR A 76 10.87 21.43 7.32
CA TYR A 76 10.99 21.83 8.72
C TYR A 76 11.41 23.31 8.88
N ARG A 77 12.35 23.80 8.07
CA ARG A 77 12.78 25.22 8.13
C ARG A 77 11.70 26.19 7.70
N SER A 78 10.88 25.83 6.71
CA SER A 78 9.79 26.68 6.23
C SER A 78 8.58 26.70 7.17
N ASN A 79 8.19 25.52 7.69
CA ASN A 79 6.91 25.37 8.39
C ASN A 79 7.06 25.17 9.91
N HIS A 80 8.28 24.97 10.41
CA HIS A 80 8.60 24.55 11.79
C HIS A 80 7.89 23.25 12.25
N SER A 81 7.27 22.54 11.32
CA SER A 81 6.48 21.33 11.56
C SER A 81 6.63 20.38 10.37
N LEU A 82 6.64 19.08 10.68
CA LEU A 82 6.64 18.02 9.68
C LEU A 82 5.19 17.60 9.44
N VAL A 83 4.76 17.62 8.18
CA VAL A 83 3.37 17.33 7.81
C VAL A 83 3.32 16.00 7.08
N ASP A 84 2.31 15.20 7.39
CA ASP A 84 2.07 13.98 6.64
C ASP A 84 1.66 14.30 5.20
N PRO A 85 2.03 13.45 4.23
CA PRO A 85 1.54 13.58 2.87
C PRO A 85 0.01 13.65 2.89
N LYS A 86 -0.55 14.63 2.18
CA LYS A 86 -2.01 14.78 2.10
C LYS A 86 -2.61 13.53 1.46
N ASN A 87 -3.30 12.74 2.26
CA ASN A 87 -4.06 11.59 1.80
C ASN A 87 -5.33 12.10 1.10
N TYR A 88 -5.25 12.29 -0.21
CA TYR A 88 -6.46 12.50 -0.99
C TYR A 88 -7.22 11.17 -1.06
N PRO A 89 -8.53 11.14 -0.76
CA PRO A 89 -9.32 9.96 -1.00
C PRO A 89 -9.19 9.60 -2.49
N PRO A 90 -9.18 8.31 -2.83
CA PRO A 90 -9.20 7.90 -4.23
C PRO A 90 -10.39 8.55 -4.92
N ARG A 91 -10.20 9.00 -6.18
CA ARG A 91 -11.30 9.56 -6.97
C ARG A 91 -12.41 8.50 -7.07
N LYS A 92 -13.63 8.88 -6.69
CA LYS A 92 -14.81 8.04 -6.86
C LYS A 92 -14.95 7.67 -8.33
N LYS A 93 -15.08 6.38 -8.62
CA LYS A 93 -15.37 5.89 -9.96
C LYS A 93 -16.86 6.03 -10.24
N ILE A 94 -17.26 6.01 -11.51
CA ILE A 94 -18.68 6.00 -11.91
C ILE A 94 -19.43 4.84 -11.24
N ASN A 95 -18.78 3.68 -11.10
CA ASN A 95 -19.35 2.51 -10.42
C ASN A 95 -19.59 2.72 -8.91
N ASP A 96 -18.88 3.67 -8.28
CA ASP A 96 -19.07 4.03 -6.87
C ASP A 96 -20.26 4.98 -6.71
N ALA A 97 -20.74 5.59 -7.81
CA ALA A 97 -21.92 6.45 -7.82
C ALA A 97 -23.23 5.68 -8.08
N ILE A 98 -23.15 4.46 -8.63
CA ILE A 98 -24.30 3.61 -8.92
C ILE A 98 -24.50 2.65 -7.75
N ASP A 99 -25.59 2.82 -7.01
CA ASP A 99 -25.93 1.94 -5.89
C ASP A 99 -26.45 0.57 -6.38
N ASP A 100 -26.51 -0.42 -5.49
CA ASP A 100 -27.01 -1.76 -5.80
C ASP A 100 -28.46 -1.73 -6.29
N PHE A 101 -29.28 -0.81 -5.77
CA PHE A 101 -30.63 -0.59 -6.26
C PHE A 101 -30.65 -0.20 -7.74
N ASP A 102 -29.82 0.77 -8.13
CA ASP A 102 -29.69 1.22 -9.52
C ASP A 102 -29.17 0.11 -10.42
N ARG A 103 -28.18 -0.66 -9.94
CA ARG A 103 -27.66 -1.84 -10.68
C ARG A 103 -28.76 -2.87 -10.94
N ILE A 104 -29.63 -3.12 -9.97
CA ILE A 104 -30.76 -4.05 -10.09
C ILE A 104 -31.79 -3.50 -11.08
N ALA A 105 -32.13 -2.22 -10.99
CA ALA A 105 -33.07 -1.56 -11.90
C ALA A 105 -32.57 -1.61 -13.36
N ILE A 106 -31.32 -1.22 -13.61
CA ILE A 106 -30.68 -1.30 -14.93
C ILE A 106 -30.70 -2.74 -15.45
N ARG A 107 -30.34 -3.72 -14.61
CA ARG A 107 -30.35 -5.14 -15.00
C ARG A 107 -31.75 -5.60 -15.43
N ARG A 108 -32.80 -5.20 -14.70
CA ARG A 108 -34.20 -5.53 -15.05
C ARG A 108 -34.63 -4.90 -16.36
N ILE A 109 -34.31 -3.63 -16.59
CA ILE A 109 -34.63 -2.92 -17.83
C ILE A 109 -33.94 -3.58 -19.02
N VAL A 110 -32.63 -3.83 -18.91
CA VAL A 110 -31.84 -4.50 -19.96
C VAL A 110 -32.38 -5.90 -20.25
N HIS A 111 -32.73 -6.66 -19.22
CA HIS A 111 -33.33 -7.99 -19.38
C HIS A 111 -34.69 -7.92 -20.08
N ASN A 112 -35.54 -6.97 -19.71
CA ASN A 112 -36.85 -6.79 -20.31
C ASN A 112 -36.74 -6.36 -21.78
N LEU A 113 -35.85 -5.43 -22.10
CA LEU A 113 -35.55 -5.02 -23.47
C LEU A 113 -35.03 -6.21 -24.29
N LYS A 114 -34.07 -6.96 -23.77
CA LYS A 114 -33.58 -8.20 -24.40
C LYS A 114 -34.73 -9.16 -24.67
N ARG A 115 -35.60 -9.39 -23.68
CA ARG A 115 -36.77 -10.29 -23.82
C ARG A 115 -37.74 -9.83 -24.91
N ILE A 116 -38.01 -8.53 -24.99
CA ILE A 116 -38.88 -7.94 -26.02
C ILE A 116 -38.26 -8.11 -27.40
N MET A 117 -36.96 -7.78 -27.54
CA MET A 117 -36.22 -7.95 -28.79
C MET A 117 -36.12 -9.42 -29.22
N THR A 118 -36.09 -10.37 -28.28
CA THR A 118 -36.14 -11.81 -28.61
C THR A 118 -37.55 -12.33 -28.93
N ARG A 119 -38.62 -11.59 -28.58
CA ARG A 119 -40.02 -11.97 -28.83
C ARG A 119 -40.59 -11.34 -30.11
N GLN A 120 -40.20 -10.09 -30.41
CA GLN A 120 -40.44 -9.43 -31.70
C GLN A 120 -39.37 -9.95 -32.66
N GLY A 121 -39.62 -11.10 -33.28
CA GLY A 121 -38.59 -11.81 -34.05
C GLY A 121 -37.96 -10.95 -35.13
N SER A 122 -36.66 -11.13 -35.34
CA SER A 122 -36.06 -11.16 -36.68
C SER A 122 -34.64 -11.70 -36.66
N ARG A 123 -34.31 -12.31 -37.79
CA ARG A 123 -33.13 -13.08 -38.16
C ARG A 123 -31.80 -12.30 -38.13
N ASP A 124 -31.72 -11.16 -37.45
CA ASP A 124 -30.58 -10.24 -37.62
C ASP A 124 -30.08 -9.69 -36.28
N LEU A 125 -29.52 -10.57 -35.44
CA LEU A 125 -28.50 -10.12 -34.49
C LEU A 125 -27.16 -10.10 -35.22
N PRO A 126 -26.46 -8.96 -35.32
CA PRO A 126 -25.04 -8.99 -35.65
C PRO A 126 -24.35 -9.89 -34.62
N SER A 127 -23.73 -10.97 -35.10
CA SER A 127 -23.03 -12.05 -34.39
C SER A 127 -22.07 -11.60 -33.25
N ASN A 128 -21.83 -10.30 -33.10
CA ASN A 128 -20.83 -9.72 -32.22
C ASN A 128 -21.30 -9.44 -30.78
N TYR A 129 -22.60 -9.50 -30.46
CA TYR A 129 -23.09 -9.22 -29.08
C TYR A 129 -23.06 -10.41 -28.12
N SER A 130 -22.78 -11.63 -28.61
CA SER A 130 -22.74 -12.84 -27.77
C SER A 130 -21.37 -13.06 -27.10
N LYS A 131 -20.27 -12.56 -27.67
CA LYS A 131 -18.91 -12.93 -27.21
C LYS A 131 -18.35 -12.14 -26.02
N LYS A 132 -18.99 -11.04 -25.58
CA LYS A 132 -18.35 -10.13 -24.62
C LYS A 132 -18.83 -10.20 -23.17
N TRP A 133 -19.80 -11.07 -22.86
CA TRP A 133 -20.28 -11.29 -21.49
C TRP A 133 -20.06 -12.72 -20.98
N GLY A 134 -19.06 -13.40 -21.54
CA GLY A 134 -18.54 -14.67 -21.01
C GLY A 134 -17.62 -14.43 -19.81
N SER A 135 -18.16 -14.69 -18.63
CA SER A 135 -17.48 -15.39 -17.53
C SER A 135 -16.01 -15.04 -17.25
N ASN A 136 -15.75 -13.97 -16.48
CA ASN A 136 -14.52 -13.91 -15.68
C ASN A 136 -14.77 -14.59 -14.32
N THR A 137 -15.10 -15.89 -14.36
CA THR A 137 -15.03 -16.75 -13.18
C THR A 137 -13.58 -17.16 -13.00
N LYS A 138 -12.84 -16.44 -12.15
CA LYS A 138 -11.61 -16.95 -11.54
C LYS A 138 -11.98 -18.17 -10.67
N ALA A 139 -12.11 -19.34 -11.29
CA ALA A 139 -12.11 -20.62 -10.60
C ALA A 139 -10.64 -20.97 -10.29
N GLY A 140 -10.23 -20.67 -9.08
CA GLY A 140 -8.89 -20.97 -8.57
C GLY A 140 -8.89 -21.08 -7.05
N LYS A 141 -9.92 -21.70 -6.47
CA LYS A 141 -9.87 -22.20 -5.09
C LYS A 141 -9.36 -23.64 -5.15
N LYS A 142 -8.08 -23.84 -4.82
CA LYS A 142 -7.52 -25.14 -4.49
C LYS A 142 -8.24 -25.66 -3.25
N THR A 143 -9.13 -26.63 -3.41
CA THR A 143 -9.58 -27.49 -2.31
C THR A 143 -8.57 -28.62 -2.16
N LYS A 144 -7.97 -28.66 -0.97
CA LYS A 144 -7.04 -29.68 -0.49
C LYS A 144 -7.84 -30.95 -0.27
N GLN A 145 -7.55 -32.03 -1.01
CA GLN A 145 -8.11 -33.34 -0.71
C GLN A 145 -7.51 -33.83 0.60
N LEU A 146 -8.37 -34.15 1.58
CA LEU A 146 -8.06 -34.98 2.72
C LEU A 146 -8.84 -36.27 2.52
N SER A 147 -8.15 -37.30 2.04
CA SER A 147 -8.58 -38.69 2.16
C SER A 147 -8.49 -39.08 3.63
N GLY A 148 -9.61 -39.48 4.21
CA GLY A 148 -9.70 -40.05 5.55
C GLY A 148 -10.95 -40.90 5.60
N GLU A 149 -10.75 -42.18 5.35
CA GLU A 149 -11.75 -43.25 5.35
C GLU A 149 -12.50 -43.31 6.68
N GLY A 150 -13.81 -43.52 6.62
CA GLY A 150 -14.58 -44.00 7.74
C GLY A 150 -15.04 -45.43 7.45
N THR A 151 -14.89 -46.34 8.40
CA THR A 151 -15.77 -47.50 8.60
C THR A 151 -15.61 -47.99 10.04
N ILE A 152 -16.74 -47.95 10.77
CA ILE A 152 -17.22 -48.79 11.89
C ILE A 152 -16.18 -49.30 12.90
#